data_AF-A0A3B9K0F8-F1
#
_entry.id   AF-A0A3B9K0F8-F1
#
_cell.length_a   1.000
_cell.length_b   1.000
_cell.length_c   1.000
_cell.angle_alpha   90.00
_cell.angle_beta   90.00
_cell.angle_gamma   90.00
#
_symmetry.space_group_name_H-M   'P 1'
#
loop_
_entity.id
_entity.type
_entity.pdbx_description
1 polymer ?
#
loop_
_entity_poly.entity_id
_entity_poly.type
_entity_poly.pdbx_seq_one_letter_code
_entity_poly.pdbx_strand_id
1 'polypeptide(L)'
;MSKKSGPLNRVEKFYIDNHSDKGVKDLAEELNRNQKVVSKYLGGKSEKATTSEAQGEGKENVIAGELFGHKDGRGVTVMTPAASEQADSFKSNALLKKSESSSCIHRIKD
;
A
#
# COMPACT_ATOMS: atom_id res chain seq x y z
N MET A 1 2.51 12.81 30.12
CA MET A 1 3.64 12.55 29.19
C MET A 1 3.07 12.36 27.79
N SER A 2 3.51 13.16 26.82
CA SER A 2 3.07 13.02 25.42
C SER A 2 3.76 11.81 24.78
N LYS A 3 3.00 10.97 24.07
CA LYS A 3 3.54 9.80 23.36
C LYS A 3 4.20 10.24 22.05
N LYS A 4 5.28 9.56 21.64
CA LYS A 4 6.00 9.89 20.39
C LYS A 4 5.13 9.64 19.17
N SER A 5 4.93 10.67 18.34
CA SER A 5 4.16 10.61 17.10
C SER A 5 5.04 10.20 15.90
N GLY A 6 4.42 9.82 14.79
CA GLY A 6 5.11 9.42 13.56
C GLY A 6 5.48 7.94 13.48
N PRO A 7 6.20 7.53 12.42
CA PRO A 7 6.57 6.13 12.18
C PRO A 7 7.60 5.61 13.20
N LEU A 8 7.69 4.28 13.32
CA LEU A 8 8.70 3.64 14.17
C LEU A 8 10.10 3.82 13.59
N ASN A 9 11.03 4.20 14.44
CA ASN A 9 12.44 4.30 14.09
C ASN A 9 13.08 2.91 13.95
N ARG A 10 14.24 2.83 13.28
CA ARG A 10 14.97 1.57 13.07
C ARG A 10 15.28 0.85 14.40
N VAL A 11 15.65 1.59 15.43
CA VAL A 11 15.94 1.05 16.77
C VAL A 11 14.67 0.50 17.42
N GLU A 12 13.55 1.21 17.31
CA GLU A 12 12.26 0.77 17.89
C GLU A 12 11.73 -0.47 17.17
N LYS A 13 11.90 -0.55 15.84
CA LYS A 13 11.59 -1.74 15.04
C LYS A 13 12.43 -2.93 15.49
N PHE A 14 13.75 -2.76 15.56
CA PHE A 14 14.67 -3.81 16.03
C PHE A 14 14.31 -4.29 17.45
N TYR A 15 13.90 -3.39 18.32
CA TYR A 15 13.46 -3.78 19.66
C TYR A 15 12.20 -4.65 19.64
N ILE A 16 11.20 -4.30 18.83
CA ILE A 16 9.98 -5.11 18.64
C ILE A 16 10.30 -6.45 17.97
N ASP A 17 11.33 -6.51 17.11
CA ASP A 17 11.78 -7.76 16.46
C ASP A 17 12.38 -8.76 17.45
N ASN A 18 13.17 -8.28 18.42
CA ASN A 18 13.85 -9.14 19.39
C ASN A 18 13.00 -9.46 20.63
N HIS A 19 11.87 -8.77 20.81
CA HIS A 19 10.95 -8.97 21.94
C HIS A 19 9.53 -9.24 21.45
N SER A 20 9.40 -10.09 20.43
CA SER A 20 8.11 -10.51 19.86
C SER A 20 7.20 -11.21 20.86
N ASP A 21 7.78 -11.76 21.93
CA ASP A 21 7.08 -12.53 22.95
C ASP A 21 6.34 -11.63 23.96
N LYS A 22 6.66 -10.33 23.98
CA LYS A 22 5.99 -9.35 24.84
C LYS A 22 4.66 -8.91 24.24
N GLY A 23 3.68 -8.61 25.10
CA GLY A 23 2.39 -8.10 24.67
C GLY A 23 2.50 -6.71 24.02
N VAL A 24 1.59 -6.41 23.09
CA VAL A 24 1.53 -5.11 22.38
C VAL A 24 1.43 -3.92 23.35
N LYS A 25 0.78 -4.11 24.50
CA LYS A 25 0.65 -3.09 25.54
C LYS A 25 1.99 -2.77 26.18
N ASP A 26 2.73 -3.80 26.58
CA ASP A 26 4.03 -3.68 27.25
C ASP A 26 5.06 -3.04 26.33
N LEU A 27 5.11 -3.49 25.06
CA LEU A 27 5.97 -2.89 24.04
C LEU A 27 5.65 -1.41 23.79
N ALA A 28 4.37 -1.03 23.80
CA ALA A 28 3.96 0.34 23.59
C ALA A 28 4.34 1.25 24.78
N GLU A 29 4.29 0.73 26.00
CA GLU A 29 4.69 1.45 27.22
C GLU A 29 6.20 1.63 27.28
N GLU A 30 6.98 0.56 27.07
CA GLU A 30 8.45 0.62 27.06
C GLU A 30 8.98 1.59 25.98
N LEU A 31 8.39 1.56 24.78
CA LEU A 31 8.81 2.42 23.67
C LEU A 31 8.21 3.83 23.72
N ASN A 32 7.31 4.12 24.68
CA ASN A 32 6.52 5.36 24.75
C ASN A 32 5.78 5.67 23.43
N ARG A 33 5.23 4.62 22.79
CA ARG A 33 4.52 4.67 21.50
C ARG A 33 3.04 4.37 21.68
N ASN A 34 2.24 4.71 20.66
CA ASN A 34 0.83 4.35 20.64
C ASN A 34 0.68 2.86 20.27
N GLN A 35 -0.17 2.14 20.99
CA GLN A 35 -0.47 0.71 20.75
C GLN A 35 -0.86 0.45 19.30
N LYS A 36 -1.61 1.36 18.67
CA LYS A 36 -2.00 1.26 17.26
C LYS A 36 -0.81 1.18 16.29
N VAL A 37 0.31 1.86 16.60
CA VAL A 37 1.49 1.87 15.75
C VAL A 37 2.27 0.57 15.89
N VAL A 38 2.39 0.07 17.13
CA VAL A 38 3.04 -1.21 17.44
C VAL A 38 2.25 -2.38 16.86
N SER A 39 0.92 -2.36 17.00
CA SER A 39 0.03 -3.38 16.41
C SER A 39 0.07 -3.35 14.88
N LYS A 40 0.08 -2.17 14.24
CA LYS A 40 0.25 -2.04 12.78
C LYS A 40 1.59 -2.62 12.31
N TYR A 41 2.65 -2.46 13.10
CA TYR A 41 3.96 -3.04 12.76
C TYR A 41 3.99 -4.56 12.92
N LEU A 42 3.45 -5.10 14.01
CA LEU A 42 3.37 -6.55 14.26
C LEU A 42 2.44 -7.26 13.27
N GLY A 43 1.22 -6.74 13.05
CA GLY A 43 0.29 -7.29 12.06
C GLY A 43 0.85 -7.19 10.63
N GLY A 44 1.53 -6.06 10.36
CA GLY A 44 2.24 -5.85 9.10
C GLY A 44 3.37 -6.86 8.87
N LYS A 45 4.01 -7.45 9.88
CA LYS A 45 5.06 -8.46 9.65
C LYS A 45 4.54 -9.78 9.12
N SER A 46 3.30 -10.17 9.45
CA SER A 46 2.69 -11.36 8.84
C SER A 46 2.42 -11.17 7.34
N GLU A 47 2.42 -9.91 6.87
CA GLU A 47 2.15 -9.51 5.49
C GLU A 47 3.34 -8.77 4.83
N LYS A 48 4.48 -8.59 5.52
CA LYS A 48 5.63 -7.77 5.06
C LYS A 48 6.96 -8.50 5.21
N ALA A 49 7.07 -9.67 4.60
CA ALA A 49 8.15 -9.78 3.63
C ALA A 49 7.68 -9.01 2.39
N THR A 50 8.28 -7.85 2.13
CA THR A 50 7.96 -6.87 1.08
C THR A 50 6.91 -5.81 1.42
N THR A 51 7.36 -4.57 1.28
CA THR A 51 6.66 -3.32 1.54
C THR A 51 5.72 -2.94 0.39
N SER A 52 4.43 -2.73 0.66
CA SER A 52 3.65 -1.49 0.40
C SER A 52 2.15 -1.78 0.47
N GLU A 53 1.36 -0.75 0.74
CA GLU A 53 0.05 -0.83 1.38
C GLU A 53 -1.13 -1.19 0.46
N ALA A 54 -2.07 -1.96 1.03
CA ALA A 54 -3.53 -1.83 0.95
C ALA A 54 -4.35 -2.46 -0.22
N GLN A 55 -5.19 -3.41 0.22
CA GLN A 55 -6.58 -3.73 -0.18
C GLN A 55 -6.83 -4.57 -1.44
N GLY A 56 -7.30 -5.79 -1.20
CA GLY A 56 -7.99 -6.63 -2.18
C GLY A 56 -7.87 -8.10 -1.82
N GLU A 57 -8.90 -8.67 -1.20
CA GLU A 57 -9.03 -10.12 -1.02
C GLU A 57 -8.96 -10.80 -2.41
N GLY A 58 -8.01 -11.73 -2.57
CA GLY A 58 -8.10 -12.78 -3.58
C GLY A 58 -7.41 -12.60 -4.94
N LYS A 59 -6.46 -11.68 -5.11
CA LYS A 59 -5.58 -11.66 -6.30
C LYS A 59 -4.15 -11.39 -5.85
N GLU A 60 -3.21 -12.22 -6.30
CA GLU A 60 -1.78 -11.95 -6.14
C GLU A 60 -1.53 -10.51 -6.60
N ASN A 61 -1.12 -9.63 -5.68
CA ASN A 61 -0.91 -8.21 -5.96
C ASN A 61 0.34 -8.09 -6.83
N VAL A 62 0.19 -8.33 -8.13
CA VAL A 62 1.28 -8.12 -9.07
C VAL A 62 1.60 -6.63 -9.07
N ILE A 63 2.80 -6.29 -8.60
CA ILE A 63 3.26 -4.91 -8.56
C ILE A 63 3.34 -4.44 -10.01
N ALA A 64 2.54 -3.43 -10.35
CA ALA A 64 2.43 -2.96 -11.74
C ALA A 64 3.81 -2.66 -12.35
N GLY A 65 4.76 -2.16 -11.57
CA GLY A 65 6.13 -1.87 -12.01
C GLY A 65 6.94 -3.09 -12.44
N GLU A 66 6.63 -4.29 -11.94
CA GLU A 66 7.34 -5.53 -12.30
C GLU A 66 6.88 -6.10 -13.64
N LEU A 67 5.65 -5.74 -14.07
CA LEU A 67 5.09 -6.17 -15.35
C LEU A 67 5.69 -5.40 -16.52
N PHE A 68 6.27 -4.22 -16.31
CA PHE A 68 6.92 -3.47 -17.38
C PHE A 68 8.40 -3.88 -17.50
N GLY A 69 8.87 -3.99 -18.74
CA GLY A 69 10.28 -4.21 -19.01
C GLY A 69 11.06 -2.92 -18.83
N HIS A 70 12.15 -2.96 -18.09
CA HIS A 70 13.04 -1.82 -17.90
C HIS A 70 14.38 -2.11 -18.58
N LYS A 71 14.92 -1.14 -19.32
CA LYS A 71 16.29 -1.23 -19.85
C LYS A 71 17.24 -0.45 -18.95
N ASP A 72 18.04 -1.19 -18.20
CA ASP A 72 19.07 -0.61 -17.33
C ASP A 72 20.04 0.26 -18.16
N GLY A 73 20.27 1.48 -17.68
CA GLY A 73 21.14 2.46 -18.33
C GLY A 73 20.49 3.32 -19.41
N ARG A 74 19.21 3.11 -19.78
CA ARG A 74 18.51 3.98 -20.75
C ARG A 74 17.26 4.66 -20.21
N GLY A 75 16.84 4.35 -18.98
CA GLY A 75 15.64 4.96 -18.37
C GLY A 75 14.36 4.73 -19.19
N VAL A 76 14.34 3.71 -20.05
CA VAL A 76 13.21 3.38 -20.91
C VAL A 76 12.42 2.27 -20.26
N THR A 77 11.11 2.49 -20.15
CA THR A 77 10.11 1.51 -19.75
C THR A 77 9.37 1.02 -21.00
N VAL A 78 9.28 -0.29 -21.16
CA VAL A 78 8.63 -0.96 -22.31
C VAL A 78 7.41 -1.73 -21.80
N MET A 79 6.26 -1.50 -22.44
CA MET A 79 5.04 -2.25 -22.19
C MET A 79 5.26 -3.71 -22.62
N THR A 80 5.07 -4.65 -21.70
CA THR A 80 5.19 -6.09 -22.01
C THR A 80 3.81 -6.69 -22.32
N PRO A 81 3.75 -7.89 -22.93
CA PRO A 81 2.49 -8.60 -23.13
C PRO A 81 1.68 -8.79 -21.84
N ALA A 82 2.34 -9.16 -20.73
CA ALA A 82 1.68 -9.36 -19.44
C ALA A 82 1.04 -8.07 -18.90
N ALA A 83 1.73 -6.93 -19.05
CA ALA A 83 1.16 -5.63 -18.70
C ALA A 83 -0.04 -5.25 -19.58
N SER A 84 0.01 -5.57 -20.88
CA SER A 84 -1.09 -5.33 -21.82
C SER A 84 -2.32 -6.17 -21.52
N GLU A 85 -2.15 -7.48 -21.27
CA GLU A 85 -3.25 -8.38 -20.92
C GLU A 85 -3.94 -7.93 -19.63
N GLN A 86 -3.14 -7.53 -18.63
CA GLN A 86 -3.69 -6.97 -17.40
C GLN A 86 -4.48 -5.70 -17.69
N ALA A 87 -3.94 -4.76 -18.47
CA ALA A 87 -4.63 -3.52 -18.81
C ALA A 87 -5.96 -3.77 -19.54
N ASP A 88 -6.00 -4.75 -20.46
CA ASP A 88 -7.22 -5.11 -21.18
C ASP A 88 -8.31 -5.67 -20.26
N SER A 89 -7.93 -6.46 -19.24
CA SER A 89 -8.88 -6.98 -18.24
C SER A 89 -9.58 -5.88 -17.43
N PHE A 90 -8.95 -4.71 -17.25
CA PHE A 90 -9.50 -3.57 -16.51
C PHE A 90 -10.39 -2.66 -17.37
N LYS A 91 -10.31 -2.72 -18.71
CA LYS A 91 -11.08 -1.83 -19.61
C LYS A 91 -12.60 -1.98 -19.45
N SER A 92 -13.07 -3.21 -19.21
CA SER A 92 -14.49 -3.49 -19.00
C SER A 92 -15.07 -2.75 -17.78
N ASN A 93 -14.29 -2.65 -16.69
CA ASN A 93 -14.67 -1.95 -15.47
C ASN A 93 -14.60 -0.42 -15.58
N ALA A 94 -13.70 0.10 -16.41
CA ALA A 94 -13.55 1.54 -16.62
C ALA A 94 -14.73 2.16 -17.40
N LEU A 95 -15.30 1.41 -18.35
CA LEU A 95 -16.45 1.85 -19.15
C LEU A 95 -17.72 1.99 -18.29
N LEU A 96 -17.90 1.14 -17.28
CA LEU A 96 -19.05 1.18 -16.37
C LEU A 96 -19.06 2.43 -15.47
N LYS A 97 -17.89 3.01 -15.16
CA LYS A 97 -17.78 4.20 -14.28
C LYS A 97 -17.97 5.53 -15.00
N LYS A 98 -18.06 5.53 -16.34
CA LYS A 98 -18.10 6.76 -17.14
C LYS A 98 -19.51 7.36 -17.29
N SER A 99 -20.56 6.69 -16.78
CA SER A 99 -21.95 7.13 -16.95
C SER A 99 -22.45 8.14 -15.90
N GLU A 100 -21.63 8.57 -14.93
CA GLU A 100 -22.10 9.42 -13.81
C GLU A 100 -21.50 10.84 -13.77
N SER A 101 -20.98 11.38 -14.86
CA SER A 101 -20.66 12.82 -14.94
C SER A 101 -21.85 13.64 -15.45
N SER A 102 -22.99 13.54 -14.78
CA SER A 102 -24.13 14.47 -14.97
C SER A 102 -23.86 15.86 -14.38
N SER A 103 -22.81 16.00 -13.56
CA SER A 103 -22.49 17.21 -12.80
C SER A 103 -21.64 18.25 -13.53
N CYS A 104 -21.07 17.95 -14.70
CA CYS A 104 -20.20 18.89 -15.43
C CYS A 104 -20.87 19.60 -16.62
N ILE A 105 -22.13 19.28 -16.95
CA ILE A 105 -22.87 19.91 -18.05
C ILE A 105 -23.72 21.05 -17.48
N HIS A 106 -23.26 22.29 -17.66
CA HIS A 106 -24.06 23.47 -17.35
C HIS A 106 -24.96 23.79 -18.54
N ARG A 107 -26.28 23.65 -18.38
CA ARG A 107 -27.24 24.09 -19.40
C ARG A 107 -27.41 25.61 -19.32
N ILE A 108 -27.19 26.31 -20.42
CA ILE A 108 -27.50 27.74 -20.54
C ILE A 108 -29.03 27.85 -20.62
N LYS A 109 -29.61 28.74 -19.82
CA LYS A 109 -31.05 28.98 -19.75
C LYS A 109 -31.45 29.90 -20.91
N ASP A 110 -32.52 29.54 -21.63
CA ASP A 110 -33.16 30.41 -22.64
C ASP A 110 -33.75 31.67 -21.99
#